data_AF-T0MHU3-F1
#
_entry.id   AF-T0MHU3-F1
#
_cell.length_a   1.000
_cell.length_b   1.000
_cell.length_c   1.000
_cell.angle_alpha   90.00
_cell.angle_beta   90.00
_cell.angle_gamma   90.00
#
_symmetry.space_group_name_H-M   'P 1'
#
loop_
_entity.id
_entity.type
_entity.pdbx_description
1 polymer ?
#
loop_
_entity_poly.entity_id
_entity_poly.type
_entity_poly.pdbx_seq_one_letter_code
_entity_poly.pdbx_strand_id
1 'polypeptide(L)'
;MKSTKKEIQKMVLKHLHRFIYIFFLWILISSDFSFAQENILSFYPKAYAKTQNPPEEKKLIIIAEQKIEDKFVTFIGVEKGKVLLAAITKDSLKDPKTEILLKIKFKNIEKEAQLLTVPYSDTVKITEWGYVFDRNKDGKIDYVVYLVAAIPVKPPQTFPSDFPKGEELKDHFLALINRYKENPMYFHMFWICLRLVFAHMADDDLDGNIDGVVIEAMDSERYWVDRWTALRSTRFELFAFRQRFLDSQSWKKRKTIWLGAVS
;
A
#
# COMPACT_ATOMS: atom_id res chain seq x y z
N MET A 1 -63.14 -1.22 -39.21
CA MET A 1 -61.91 -2.04 -39.06
C MET A 1 -60.57 -1.27 -38.96
N LYS A 2 -60.50 0.07 -39.10
CA LYS A 2 -59.22 0.83 -38.96
C LYS A 2 -58.89 1.28 -37.51
N SER A 3 -59.88 1.36 -36.62
CA SER A 3 -59.71 1.85 -35.24
C SER A 3 -58.88 0.90 -34.37
N THR A 4 -59.16 -0.41 -34.46
CA THR A 4 -58.58 -1.45 -33.60
C THR A 4 -57.07 -1.63 -33.82
N LYS A 5 -56.58 -1.47 -35.06
CA LYS A 5 -55.16 -1.65 -35.39
C LYS A 5 -54.28 -0.54 -34.79
N LYS A 6 -54.80 0.68 -34.70
CA LYS A 6 -54.11 1.85 -34.16
C LYS A 6 -54.04 1.81 -32.62
N GLU A 7 -55.07 1.27 -31.97
CA GLU A 7 -55.07 1.04 -30.52
C GLU A 7 -54.12 -0.09 -30.11
N ILE A 8 -54.10 -1.19 -30.86
CA ILE A 8 -53.15 -2.29 -30.63
C ILE A 8 -51.70 -1.78 -30.76
N GLN A 9 -51.39 -0.99 -31.79
CA GLN A 9 -50.05 -0.41 -31.96
C GLN A 9 -49.64 0.51 -30.78
N LYS A 10 -50.55 1.34 -30.27
CA LYS A 10 -50.27 2.18 -29.08
C LYS A 10 -50.04 1.33 -27.83
N MET A 11 -50.80 0.27 -27.65
CA MET A 11 -50.68 -0.62 -26.50
C MET A 11 -49.35 -1.39 -26.51
N VAL A 12 -48.94 -1.91 -27.67
CA VAL A 12 -47.66 -2.59 -27.88
C VAL A 12 -46.49 -1.63 -27.63
N LEU A 13 -46.55 -0.41 -28.18
CA LEU A 13 -45.50 0.59 -27.99
C LEU A 13 -45.34 0.99 -26.51
N LYS A 14 -46.45 1.09 -25.76
CA LYS A 14 -46.44 1.39 -24.32
C LYS A 14 -45.85 0.25 -23.48
N HIS A 15 -46.12 -1.01 -23.85
CA HIS A 15 -45.54 -2.17 -23.17
C HIS A 15 -44.06 -2.31 -23.48
N LEU A 16 -43.65 -2.06 -24.73
CA LEU A 16 -42.24 -2.05 -25.12
C LEU A 16 -41.43 -1.00 -24.38
N HIS A 17 -41.97 0.23 -24.25
CA HIS A 17 -41.32 1.29 -23.46
C HIS A 17 -41.19 0.91 -21.98
N ARG A 18 -42.24 0.34 -21.37
CA ARG A 18 -42.19 -0.15 -19.99
C ARG A 18 -41.15 -1.26 -19.81
N PHE A 19 -41.08 -2.20 -20.75
CA PHE A 19 -40.13 -3.31 -20.70
C PHE A 19 -38.68 -2.81 -20.81
N ILE A 20 -38.42 -1.87 -21.73
CA ILE A 20 -37.11 -1.21 -21.86
C ILE A 20 -36.75 -0.49 -20.56
N TYR A 21 -37.68 0.26 -19.97
CA TYR A 21 -37.43 0.99 -18.72
C TYR A 21 -37.12 0.06 -17.54
N ILE A 22 -37.89 -1.03 -17.40
CA ILE A 22 -37.66 -2.05 -16.37
C ILE A 22 -36.30 -2.74 -16.59
N PHE A 23 -35.96 -3.07 -17.84
CA PHE A 23 -34.69 -3.70 -18.18
C PHE A 23 -33.49 -2.80 -17.88
N PHE A 24 -33.54 -1.51 -18.23
CA PHE A 24 -32.49 -0.55 -17.89
C PHE A 24 -32.40 -0.30 -16.37
N LEU A 25 -33.53 -0.24 -15.67
CA LEU A 25 -33.55 -0.16 -14.21
C LEU A 25 -32.92 -1.41 -13.57
N TRP A 26 -33.20 -2.60 -14.11
CA TRP A 26 -32.60 -3.84 -13.67
C TRP A 26 -31.10 -3.87 -13.94
N ILE A 27 -30.63 -3.40 -15.11
CA ILE A 27 -29.20 -3.28 -15.41
C ILE A 27 -28.53 -2.32 -14.43
N LEU A 28 -29.14 -1.17 -14.12
CA LEU A 28 -28.60 -0.21 -13.15
C LEU A 28 -28.51 -0.80 -11.74
N ILE A 29 -29.57 -1.48 -11.28
CA ILE A 29 -29.59 -2.17 -9.98
C ILE A 29 -28.58 -3.33 -9.94
N SER A 30 -28.40 -4.04 -11.05
CA SER A 30 -27.46 -5.16 -11.17
C SER A 30 -26.01 -4.70 -11.30
N SER A 31 -25.77 -3.52 -11.90
CA SER A 31 -24.43 -2.93 -12.00
C SER A 31 -23.93 -2.37 -10.67
N ASP A 32 -24.83 -1.97 -9.78
CA ASP A 32 -24.48 -1.57 -8.41
C ASP A 32 -24.17 -2.77 -7.50
N PHE A 33 -24.61 -3.99 -7.87
CA PHE A 33 -24.53 -5.19 -7.01
C PHE A 33 -23.42 -6.20 -7.36
N SER A 34 -22.56 -5.90 -8.34
CA SER A 34 -21.45 -6.77 -8.72
C SER A 34 -20.11 -6.02 -8.85
N PHE A 35 -19.85 -5.06 -7.95
CA PHE A 35 -18.45 -4.84 -7.58
C PHE A 35 -18.01 -6.07 -6.79
N ALA A 36 -17.43 -7.06 -7.48
CA ALA A 36 -16.67 -8.09 -6.81
C ALA A 36 -15.60 -7.36 -5.98
N GLN A 37 -15.81 -7.32 -4.66
CA GLN A 37 -14.97 -6.54 -3.76
C GLN A 37 -13.52 -6.99 -3.94
N GLU A 38 -12.64 -6.02 -4.17
CA GLU A 38 -11.24 -6.29 -4.42
C GLU A 38 -10.59 -6.73 -3.11
N ASN A 39 -10.28 -8.02 -2.99
CA ASN A 39 -9.46 -8.53 -1.90
C ASN A 39 -8.03 -7.95 -1.95
N ILE A 40 -7.26 -8.19 -0.88
CA ILE A 40 -5.90 -7.67 -0.75
C ILE A 40 -5.00 -7.94 -1.96
N LEU A 41 -5.10 -9.12 -2.60
CA LEU A 41 -4.25 -9.48 -3.73
C LEU A 41 -4.60 -8.67 -4.98
N SER A 42 -5.89 -8.46 -5.24
CA SER A 42 -6.37 -7.67 -6.37
C SER A 42 -6.18 -6.17 -6.18
N PHE A 43 -6.30 -5.67 -4.95
CA PHE A 43 -6.18 -4.24 -4.65
C PHE A 43 -4.72 -3.79 -4.47
N TYR A 44 -3.85 -4.68 -3.99
CA TYR A 44 -2.44 -4.38 -3.69
C TYR A 44 -1.71 -3.63 -4.82
N PRO A 45 -1.77 -4.03 -6.11
CA PRO A 45 -1.06 -3.31 -7.17
C PRO A 45 -1.48 -1.84 -7.30
N LYS A 46 -2.78 -1.54 -7.08
CA LYS A 46 -3.31 -0.17 -7.13
C LYS A 46 -2.83 0.65 -5.94
N ALA A 47 -2.90 0.08 -4.75
CA ALA A 47 -2.41 0.70 -3.53
C ALA A 47 -0.89 0.95 -3.60
N TYR A 48 -0.12 -0.04 -4.05
CA TYR A 48 1.33 0.07 -4.22
C TYR A 48 1.69 1.16 -5.24
N ALA A 49 1.04 1.19 -6.40
CA ALA A 49 1.27 2.24 -7.41
C ALA A 49 1.02 3.66 -6.85
N LYS A 50 0.07 3.81 -5.92
CA LYS A 50 -0.21 5.08 -5.23
C LYS A 50 0.94 5.52 -4.33
N THR A 51 1.58 4.58 -3.61
CA THR A 51 2.76 4.88 -2.78
C THR A 51 3.96 5.33 -3.61
N GLN A 52 4.11 4.79 -4.82
CA GLN A 52 5.21 5.15 -5.73
C GLN A 52 4.95 6.48 -6.45
N ASN A 53 3.68 6.89 -6.56
CA ASN A 53 3.25 8.12 -7.20
C ASN A 53 2.43 8.99 -6.23
N PRO A 54 3.04 9.46 -5.13
CA PRO A 54 2.34 10.24 -4.12
C PRO A 54 1.94 11.62 -4.69
N PRO A 55 0.89 12.26 -4.13
CA PRO A 55 0.56 13.63 -4.46
C PRO A 55 1.71 14.60 -4.08
N GLU A 56 1.64 15.83 -4.59
CA GLU A 56 2.54 16.89 -4.16
C GLU A 56 2.28 17.26 -2.69
N GLU A 57 3.30 17.14 -1.83
CA GLU A 57 3.23 17.41 -0.39
C GLU A 57 2.66 18.81 -0.06
N LYS A 58 3.00 19.82 -0.88
CA LYS A 58 2.49 21.20 -0.71
C LYS A 58 0.96 21.33 -0.84
N LYS A 59 0.29 20.32 -1.41
CA LYS A 59 -1.18 20.26 -1.56
C LYS A 59 -1.85 19.60 -0.36
N LEU A 60 -1.09 19.03 0.58
CA LEU A 60 -1.66 18.38 1.75
C LEU A 60 -2.33 19.38 2.67
N ILE A 61 -3.50 18.99 3.17
CA ILE A 61 -4.30 19.73 4.16
C ILE A 61 -4.82 18.76 5.21
N ILE A 62 -4.95 19.26 6.45
CA ILE A 62 -5.62 18.52 7.52
C ILE A 62 -7.12 18.55 7.24
N ILE A 63 -7.74 17.37 7.21
CA ILE A 63 -9.18 17.19 7.03
C ILE A 63 -9.86 17.10 8.39
N ALA A 64 -9.31 16.27 9.26
CA ALA A 64 -9.78 16.06 10.61
C ALA A 64 -8.61 15.61 11.48
N GLU A 65 -8.70 15.89 12.78
CA GLU A 65 -7.76 15.39 13.76
C GLU A 65 -8.54 15.00 15.01
N GLN A 66 -8.18 13.87 15.60
CA GLN A 66 -8.78 13.39 16.84
C GLN A 66 -7.67 12.94 17.79
N LYS A 67 -7.76 13.38 19.05
CA LYS A 67 -6.93 12.84 20.12
C LYS A 67 -7.54 11.51 20.60
N ILE A 68 -6.77 10.44 20.56
CA ILE A 68 -7.11 9.12 21.08
C ILE A 68 -6.06 8.77 22.12
N GLU A 69 -6.47 8.68 23.38
CA GLU A 69 -5.57 8.46 24.52
C GLU A 69 -4.43 9.51 24.58
N ASP A 70 -3.18 9.09 24.42
CA ASP A 70 -1.98 9.91 24.43
C ASP A 70 -1.48 10.27 23.01
N LYS A 71 -2.23 9.92 21.96
CA LYS A 71 -1.87 10.14 20.56
C LYS A 71 -2.89 10.99 19.83
N PHE A 72 -2.46 11.60 18.74
CA PHE A 72 -3.30 12.25 17.75
C PHE A 72 -3.35 11.39 16.50
N VAL A 73 -4.57 11.17 15.99
CA VAL A 73 -4.82 10.58 14.67
C VAL A 73 -5.28 11.70 13.75
N THR A 74 -4.44 12.05 12.78
CA THR A 74 -4.69 13.15 11.86
C THR A 74 -4.99 12.60 10.47
N PHE A 75 -6.17 12.89 9.95
CA PHE A 75 -6.59 12.57 8.59
C PHE A 75 -6.23 13.71 7.64
N ILE A 76 -5.52 13.36 6.56
CA ILE A 76 -4.92 14.32 5.64
C ILE A 76 -5.43 14.03 4.22
N GLY A 77 -5.68 15.09 3.47
CA GLY A 77 -6.18 15.04 2.10
C GLY A 77 -5.51 16.08 1.20
N VAL A 78 -5.89 16.11 -0.07
CA VAL A 78 -5.50 17.17 -1.03
C VAL A 78 -6.65 18.14 -1.34
N GLU A 79 -7.85 17.80 -0.90
CA GLU A 79 -9.09 18.55 -1.08
C GLU A 79 -9.97 18.35 0.17
N LYS A 80 -10.78 19.36 0.52
CA LYS A 80 -11.63 19.29 1.73
C LYS A 80 -12.63 18.13 1.59
N GLY A 81 -12.81 17.37 2.67
CA GLY A 81 -13.77 16.27 2.76
C GLY A 81 -13.28 14.92 2.24
N LYS A 82 -12.12 14.86 1.55
CA LYS A 82 -11.55 13.58 1.09
C LYS A 82 -10.29 13.23 1.85
N VAL A 83 -10.36 12.14 2.61
CA VAL A 83 -9.21 11.56 3.30
C VAL A 83 -8.39 10.73 2.32
N LEU A 84 -7.07 10.86 2.42
CA LEU A 84 -6.09 10.08 1.64
C LEU A 84 -5.08 9.38 2.55
N LEU A 85 -4.64 10.07 3.60
CA LEU A 85 -3.62 9.61 4.52
C LEU A 85 -4.14 9.70 5.96
N ALA A 86 -3.56 8.87 6.83
CA ALA A 86 -3.65 9.03 8.27
C ALA A 86 -2.23 9.09 8.84
N ALA A 87 -2.01 9.99 9.80
CA ALA A 87 -0.79 10.10 10.58
C ALA A 87 -1.10 9.89 12.07
N ILE A 88 -0.20 9.22 12.78
CA ILE A 88 -0.28 9.01 14.23
C ILE A 88 0.91 9.72 14.87
N THR A 89 0.63 10.64 15.79
CA THR A 89 1.65 11.48 16.42
C THR A 89 1.39 11.64 17.91
N LYS A 90 2.43 12.01 18.67
CA LYS A 90 2.28 12.38 20.08
C LYS A 90 1.67 13.78 20.25
N ASP A 91 2.00 14.68 19.32
CA ASP A 91 1.52 16.05 19.30
C ASP A 91 0.64 16.30 18.07
N SER A 92 -0.33 17.21 18.20
CA SER A 92 -1.19 17.67 17.11
C SER A 92 -0.36 18.19 15.93
N LEU A 93 -0.68 17.72 14.72
CA LEU A 93 0.01 18.07 13.48
C LEU A 93 -0.37 19.50 13.07
N LYS A 94 0.61 20.36 12.77
CA LYS A 94 0.36 21.79 12.49
C LYS A 94 0.40 22.10 11.00
N ASP A 95 1.40 21.59 10.30
CA ASP A 95 1.56 21.77 8.86
C ASP A 95 1.94 20.44 8.17
N PRO A 96 0.96 19.70 7.61
CA PRO A 96 1.25 18.43 6.94
C PRO A 96 2.19 18.59 5.73
N LYS A 97 2.34 19.79 5.16
CA LYS A 97 3.17 20.05 3.98
C LYS A 97 4.67 19.96 4.28
N THR A 98 5.05 20.21 5.52
CA THR A 98 6.44 20.23 5.99
C THR A 98 6.74 19.11 6.96
N GLU A 99 5.72 18.58 7.65
CA GLU A 99 5.87 17.55 8.67
C GLU A 99 5.69 16.11 8.15
N ILE A 100 5.04 15.92 6.98
CA ILE A 100 4.91 14.63 6.29
C ILE A 100 5.82 14.58 5.08
N LEU A 101 6.60 13.51 4.97
CA LEU A 101 7.47 13.24 3.83
C LEU A 101 6.94 12.05 3.04
N LEU A 102 6.47 12.30 1.81
CA LEU A 102 5.92 11.28 0.92
C LEU A 102 6.96 10.71 -0.04
N LYS A 103 8.13 11.35 -0.17
CA LYS A 103 9.26 10.89 -0.99
C LYS A 103 10.57 11.14 -0.28
N ILE A 104 11.52 10.21 -0.43
CA ILE A 104 12.88 10.43 0.07
C ILE A 104 13.49 11.64 -0.65
N LYS A 105 13.87 12.66 0.12
CA LYS A 105 14.54 13.86 -0.37
C LYS A 105 16.03 13.75 -0.11
N PHE A 106 16.82 13.68 -1.17
CA PHE A 106 18.27 13.78 -1.08
C PHE A 106 18.68 15.25 -1.22
N LYS A 107 19.37 15.80 -0.22
CA LYS A 107 19.96 17.14 -0.32
C LYS A 107 21.41 16.99 -0.80
N ASN A 108 21.83 17.79 -1.78
CA ASN A 108 23.22 17.93 -2.25
C ASN A 108 23.95 16.62 -2.59
N ILE A 109 23.67 16.05 -3.78
CA ILE A 109 24.32 14.84 -4.30
C ILE A 109 25.85 15.01 -4.52
N GLU A 110 26.38 16.23 -4.58
CA GLU A 110 27.75 16.48 -5.09
C GLU A 110 28.85 16.87 -4.07
N LYS A 111 28.60 16.97 -2.75
CA LYS A 111 29.70 17.33 -1.81
C LYS A 111 29.76 16.61 -0.46
N GLU A 112 28.75 15.85 -0.04
CA GLU A 112 28.66 15.36 1.35
C GLU A 112 28.45 13.85 1.46
N ALA A 113 29.16 13.07 0.65
CA ALA A 113 29.26 11.61 0.84
C ALA A 113 29.99 11.20 2.14
N GLN A 114 30.31 12.14 3.04
CA GLN A 114 31.07 11.88 4.26
C GLN A 114 30.27 11.92 5.58
N LEU A 115 29.03 12.42 5.62
CA LEU A 115 28.26 12.46 6.87
C LEU A 115 26.76 12.29 6.61
N LEU A 116 26.33 11.04 6.38
CA LEU A 116 24.92 10.68 6.44
C LEU A 116 24.73 9.53 7.43
N THR A 117 24.32 9.90 8.63
CA THR A 117 23.51 9.07 9.53
C THR A 117 22.22 8.72 8.79
N VAL A 118 21.88 7.44 8.79
CA VAL A 118 20.57 6.85 8.40
C VAL A 118 19.45 7.78 8.90
N PRO A 119 18.39 8.11 8.13
CA PRO A 119 17.64 9.35 8.29
C PRO A 119 16.99 9.46 9.67
N TYR A 120 17.70 10.10 10.59
CA TYR A 120 17.16 11.12 11.45
C TYR A 120 17.46 12.43 10.71
N SER A 121 16.48 12.96 9.99
CA SER A 121 16.50 14.40 9.76
C SER A 121 15.77 15.01 10.95
N ASP A 122 16.39 15.99 11.62
CA ASP A 122 15.76 16.81 12.65
C ASP A 122 14.54 17.61 12.12
N THR A 123 14.17 17.40 10.85
CA THR A 123 13.11 18.09 10.11
C THR A 123 11.91 17.21 9.77
N VAL A 124 11.97 15.87 9.90
CA VAL A 124 10.81 15.00 9.68
C VAL A 124 10.30 14.51 11.03
N LYS A 125 9.20 15.12 11.49
CA LYS A 125 8.62 14.83 12.81
C LYS A 125 7.73 13.59 12.84
N ILE A 126 7.27 13.10 11.68
CA ILE A 126 6.26 12.03 11.62
C ILE A 126 6.81 10.82 10.87
N THR A 127 7.09 9.77 11.63
CA THR A 127 7.49 8.44 11.13
C THR A 127 6.30 7.49 10.96
N GLU A 128 5.18 7.74 11.65
CA GLU A 128 4.00 6.87 11.65
C GLU A 128 2.88 7.49 10.81
N TRP A 129 2.89 7.22 9.50
CA TRP A 129 1.80 7.61 8.60
C TRP A 129 1.54 6.54 7.54
N GLY A 130 0.38 6.59 6.91
CA GLY A 130 0.03 5.66 5.85
C GLY A 130 -1.11 6.17 4.97
N TYR A 131 -1.32 5.50 3.82
CA TYR A 131 -2.52 5.70 3.02
C TYR A 131 -3.68 4.91 3.61
N VAL A 132 -4.88 5.45 3.49
CA VAL A 132 -6.11 4.80 3.89
C VAL A 132 -7.07 4.76 2.70
N PHE A 133 -7.81 3.66 2.58
CA PHE A 133 -8.77 3.46 1.51
C PHE A 133 -10.07 2.90 2.06
N ASP A 134 -11.13 3.39 1.46
CA ASP A 134 -12.49 2.89 1.55
C ASP A 134 -12.79 2.23 0.19
N ARG A 135 -12.58 0.90 0.11
CA ARG A 135 -12.73 0.13 -1.14
C ARG A 135 -14.21 -0.05 -1.50
N ASN A 136 -15.10 -0.16 -0.52
CA ASN A 136 -16.52 -0.41 -0.72
C ASN A 136 -17.39 0.88 -0.77
N LYS A 137 -16.82 2.05 -0.45
CA LYS A 137 -17.45 3.38 -0.41
C LYS A 137 -18.50 3.54 0.69
N ASP A 138 -18.39 2.80 1.80
CA ASP A 138 -19.32 2.91 2.92
C ASP A 138 -18.96 4.01 3.93
N GLY A 139 -17.84 4.70 3.70
CA GLY A 139 -17.30 5.75 4.56
C GLY A 139 -16.35 5.24 5.65
N LYS A 140 -16.08 3.94 5.72
CA LYS A 140 -15.13 3.33 6.64
C LYS A 140 -13.85 2.95 5.90
N ILE A 141 -12.75 2.93 6.64
CA ILE A 141 -11.46 2.50 6.12
C ILE A 141 -11.39 0.99 6.24
N ASP A 142 -11.30 0.30 5.10
CA ASP A 142 -11.18 -1.16 5.03
C ASP A 142 -9.80 -1.61 4.51
N TYR A 143 -8.91 -0.67 4.18
CA TYR A 143 -7.56 -0.95 3.71
C TYR A 143 -6.57 0.14 4.10
N VAL A 144 -5.41 -0.26 4.62
CA VAL A 144 -4.35 0.65 5.08
C VAL A 144 -3.02 0.27 4.45
N VAL A 145 -2.23 1.28 4.10
CA VAL A 145 -0.85 1.15 3.61
C VAL A 145 0.06 1.94 4.55
N TYR A 146 0.63 1.24 5.52
CA TYR A 146 1.39 1.81 6.62
C TYR A 146 2.87 1.92 6.28
N LEU A 147 3.47 3.10 6.49
CA LEU A 147 4.91 3.30 6.28
C LEU A 147 5.71 2.47 7.29
N VAL A 148 6.55 1.57 6.79
CA VAL A 148 7.43 0.75 7.63
C VAL A 148 8.77 1.46 7.82
N ALA A 149 9.44 1.79 6.72
CA ALA A 149 10.79 2.35 6.75
C ALA A 149 11.21 2.92 5.39
N ALA A 150 12.35 3.63 5.37
CA ALA A 150 13.11 3.91 4.17
C ALA A 150 14.27 2.90 4.05
N ILE A 151 14.15 1.92 3.16
CA ILE A 151 15.11 0.81 3.00
C ILE A 151 15.36 0.51 1.52
N PRO A 152 16.52 -0.07 1.18
CA PRO A 152 16.86 -0.33 -0.21
C PRO A 152 16.04 -1.50 -0.76
N VAL A 153 15.57 -1.31 -2.00
CA VAL A 153 14.84 -2.32 -2.78
C VAL A 153 15.79 -2.86 -3.83
N LYS A 154 15.91 -4.19 -3.91
CA LYS A 154 16.83 -4.87 -4.80
C LYS A 154 16.62 -4.44 -6.26
N PRO A 155 17.68 -4.00 -6.96
CA PRO A 155 17.57 -3.63 -8.35
C PRO A 155 17.38 -4.89 -9.22
N PRO A 156 16.81 -4.76 -10.42
CA PRO A 156 16.73 -5.86 -11.39
C PRO A 156 18.10 -6.39 -11.83
N GLN A 157 19.15 -5.57 -11.73
CA GLN A 157 20.52 -5.91 -12.10
C GLN A 157 21.18 -6.79 -11.03
N THR A 158 22.06 -7.69 -11.45
CA THR A 158 22.81 -8.54 -10.51
C THR A 158 23.81 -7.68 -9.74
N PHE A 159 23.89 -7.87 -8.42
CA PHE A 159 24.90 -7.22 -7.60
C PHE A 159 26.32 -7.53 -8.14
N PRO A 160 27.26 -6.58 -8.06
CA PRO A 160 28.68 -6.87 -8.28
C PRO A 160 29.14 -8.09 -7.47
N SER A 161 30.06 -8.89 -8.00
CA SER A 161 30.49 -10.13 -7.34
C SER A 161 31.16 -9.92 -5.99
N ASP A 162 31.73 -8.73 -5.78
CA ASP A 162 32.38 -8.27 -4.55
C ASP A 162 31.47 -7.43 -3.65
N PHE A 163 30.18 -7.29 -4.00
CA PHE A 163 29.24 -6.51 -3.21
C PHE A 163 29.05 -7.11 -1.81
N PRO A 164 29.17 -6.31 -0.72
CA PRO A 164 29.15 -6.83 0.64
C PRO A 164 27.88 -7.62 0.97
N LYS A 165 28.07 -8.73 1.70
CA LYS A 165 27.02 -9.51 2.36
C LYS A 165 27.07 -9.26 3.87
N GLY A 166 25.92 -9.32 4.53
CA GLY A 166 25.72 -9.04 5.95
C GLY A 166 26.14 -10.18 6.89
N GLU A 167 26.36 -11.40 6.40
CA GLU A 167 26.75 -12.56 7.23
C GLU A 167 28.10 -12.37 7.96
N GLU A 168 28.98 -11.48 7.46
CA GLU A 168 30.27 -11.17 8.09
C GLU A 168 30.20 -10.11 9.20
N LEU A 169 29.05 -9.44 9.37
CA LEU A 169 28.93 -8.23 10.17
C LEU A 169 27.96 -8.44 11.33
N LYS A 170 28.47 -8.65 12.55
CA LYS A 170 27.67 -8.95 13.76
C LYS A 170 26.58 -7.91 14.13
N ASP A 171 26.65 -6.69 13.56
CA ASP A 171 25.61 -5.66 13.62
C ASP A 171 25.03 -5.41 12.20
N HIS A 172 24.07 -6.23 11.81
CA HIS A 172 23.85 -6.61 10.40
C HIS A 172 23.45 -5.49 9.44
N PHE A 173 22.75 -4.44 9.90
CA PHE A 173 22.29 -3.37 9.00
C PHE A 173 23.18 -2.12 9.04
N LEU A 174 23.48 -1.59 10.22
CA LEU A 174 24.29 -0.38 10.37
C LEU A 174 25.75 -0.61 9.92
N ALA A 175 26.34 -1.76 10.25
CA ALA A 175 27.68 -2.08 9.80
C ALA A 175 27.72 -2.27 8.28
N LEU A 176 26.68 -2.85 7.70
CA LEU A 176 26.57 -3.05 6.25
C LEU A 176 26.46 -1.73 5.50
N ILE A 177 25.68 -0.77 6.02
CA ILE A 177 25.62 0.61 5.50
C ILE A 177 26.99 1.29 5.58
N ASN A 178 27.72 1.11 6.69
CA ASN A 178 29.07 1.69 6.82
C ASN A 178 30.04 1.08 5.80
N ARG A 179 29.96 -0.23 5.53
CA ARG A 179 30.76 -0.87 4.47
C ARG A 179 30.42 -0.30 3.08
N TYR A 180 29.15 -0.02 2.79
CA TYR A 180 28.79 0.60 1.51
C TYR A 180 29.46 1.96 1.33
N LYS A 181 29.64 2.75 2.41
CA LYS A 181 30.31 4.06 2.35
C LYS A 181 31.79 3.98 1.99
N GLU A 182 32.46 2.87 2.27
CA GLU A 182 33.87 2.67 1.94
C GLU A 182 34.12 2.58 0.43
N ASN A 183 33.08 2.23 -0.36
CA ASN A 183 33.14 2.16 -1.82
C ASN A 183 32.07 3.07 -2.46
N PRO A 184 32.47 4.14 -3.18
CA PRO A 184 31.52 5.09 -3.79
C PRO A 184 30.46 4.44 -4.70
N MET A 185 30.80 3.35 -5.41
CA MET A 185 29.87 2.64 -6.29
C MET A 185 28.78 1.92 -5.50
N TYR A 186 29.14 1.26 -4.39
CA TYR A 186 28.18 0.56 -3.54
C TYR A 186 27.27 1.53 -2.81
N PHE A 187 27.85 2.62 -2.29
CA PHE A 187 27.09 3.69 -1.68
C PHE A 187 26.09 4.27 -2.68
N HIS A 188 26.54 4.57 -3.91
CA HIS A 188 25.66 5.05 -4.97
C HIS A 188 24.52 4.07 -5.27
N MET A 189 24.82 2.78 -5.40
CA MET A 189 23.81 1.75 -5.64
C MET A 189 22.79 1.65 -4.50
N PHE A 190 23.25 1.66 -3.25
CA PHE A 190 22.37 1.69 -2.07
C PHE A 190 21.40 2.89 -2.14
N TRP A 191 21.89 4.07 -2.50
CA TRP A 191 21.08 5.28 -2.59
C TRP A 191 20.03 5.23 -3.71
N ILE A 192 20.42 4.87 -4.93
CA ILE A 192 19.48 4.83 -6.07
C ILE A 192 18.38 3.78 -5.87
N CYS A 193 18.62 2.80 -4.99
CA CYS A 193 17.68 1.75 -4.63
C CYS A 193 16.87 2.04 -3.36
N LEU A 194 17.19 3.10 -2.61
CA LEU A 194 16.46 3.46 -1.40
C LEU A 194 15.03 3.90 -1.73
N ARG A 195 14.02 3.27 -1.11
CA ARG A 195 12.60 3.59 -1.29
C ARG A 195 11.89 3.67 0.07
N LEU A 196 10.79 4.41 0.12
CA LEU A 196 9.82 4.25 1.21
C LEU A 196 9.10 2.91 1.00
N VAL A 197 9.10 2.08 2.03
CA VAL A 197 8.52 0.75 2.03
C VAL A 197 7.31 0.74 2.95
N PHE A 198 6.24 0.10 2.49
CA PHE A 198 4.96 0.10 3.16
C PHE A 198 4.46 -1.33 3.37
N ALA A 199 3.89 -1.58 4.54
CA ALA A 199 3.09 -2.75 4.82
C ALA A 199 1.63 -2.45 4.46
N HIS A 200 0.95 -3.43 3.90
CA HIS A 200 -0.46 -3.31 3.54
C HIS A 200 -1.29 -4.17 4.47
N MET A 201 -2.46 -3.68 4.86
CA MET A 201 -3.43 -4.37 5.71
C MET A 201 -4.82 -4.20 5.09
N ALA A 202 -5.60 -5.27 5.07
CA ALA A 202 -6.93 -5.29 4.49
C ALA A 202 -7.92 -6.00 5.41
N ASP A 203 -9.09 -5.40 5.58
CA ASP A 203 -10.32 -6.03 6.06
C ASP A 203 -11.10 -6.51 4.82
N ASP A 204 -10.89 -7.76 4.41
CA ASP A 204 -11.41 -8.27 3.15
C ASP A 204 -12.90 -8.62 3.25
N ASP A 205 -13.41 -8.92 4.45
CA ASP A 205 -14.80 -9.29 4.71
C ASP A 205 -15.65 -8.20 5.39
N LEU A 206 -15.04 -7.06 5.72
CA LEU A 206 -15.66 -5.85 6.28
C LEU A 206 -16.21 -6.04 7.70
N ASP A 207 -15.68 -7.01 8.44
CA ASP A 207 -16.07 -7.27 9.83
C ASP A 207 -15.37 -6.35 10.84
N GLY A 208 -14.46 -5.48 10.37
CA GLY A 208 -13.65 -4.57 11.16
C GLY A 208 -12.31 -5.17 11.62
N ASN A 209 -11.97 -6.40 11.22
CA ASN A 209 -10.71 -7.06 11.53
C ASN A 209 -9.80 -7.16 10.30
N ILE A 210 -8.50 -7.32 10.56
CA ILE A 210 -7.52 -7.49 9.48
C ILE A 210 -7.53 -8.95 9.01
N ASP A 211 -7.92 -9.18 7.76
CA ASP A 211 -7.92 -10.47 7.09
C ASP A 211 -6.66 -10.75 6.28
N GLY A 212 -6.00 -9.69 5.81
CA GLY A 212 -4.88 -9.81 4.90
C GLY A 212 -3.80 -8.81 5.21
N VAL A 213 -2.55 -9.23 5.02
CA VAL A 213 -1.39 -8.33 5.03
C VAL A 213 -0.46 -8.59 3.84
N VAL A 214 0.16 -7.54 3.31
CA VAL A 214 1.31 -7.65 2.40
C VAL A 214 2.51 -6.98 3.07
N ILE A 215 3.61 -7.71 3.17
CA ILE A 215 4.85 -7.27 3.81
C ILE A 215 6.06 -7.56 2.92
N GLU A 216 7.15 -6.84 3.15
CA GLU A 216 8.44 -7.12 2.52
C GLU A 216 9.00 -8.48 2.93
N ALA A 217 9.65 -9.15 2.00
CA ALA A 217 10.63 -10.18 2.30
C ALA A 217 12.00 -9.70 1.88
N MET A 218 12.92 -9.72 2.82
CA MET A 218 14.30 -9.26 2.64
C MET A 218 15.17 -10.34 1.98
N ASP A 219 16.16 -9.91 1.21
CA ASP A 219 17.36 -10.68 0.90
C ASP A 219 18.05 -11.04 2.23
N SER A 220 18.17 -12.33 2.54
CA SER A 220 18.75 -12.81 3.79
C SER A 220 20.23 -12.47 3.94
N GLU A 221 20.94 -12.25 2.83
CA GLU A 221 22.35 -11.86 2.86
C GLU A 221 22.52 -10.35 3.02
N ARG A 222 21.69 -9.54 2.36
CA ARG A 222 21.96 -8.09 2.23
C ARG A 222 20.99 -7.19 2.98
N TYR A 223 19.87 -7.72 3.46
CA TYR A 223 18.80 -6.95 4.12
C TYR A 223 18.17 -5.88 3.20
N TRP A 224 18.15 -6.15 1.89
CA TRP A 224 17.41 -5.35 0.89
C TRP A 224 16.07 -6.01 0.63
N VAL A 225 15.02 -5.23 0.34
CA VAL A 225 13.74 -5.81 -0.07
C VAL A 225 13.93 -6.55 -1.39
N ASP A 226 13.71 -7.86 -1.39
CA ASP A 226 13.82 -8.72 -2.57
C ASP A 226 12.45 -8.91 -3.23
N ARG A 227 11.38 -8.98 -2.43
CA ARG A 227 10.01 -9.27 -2.89
C ARG A 227 8.96 -8.87 -1.87
N TRP A 228 7.69 -8.95 -2.29
CA TRP A 228 6.51 -8.79 -1.44
C TRP A 228 5.83 -10.13 -1.18
N THR A 229 5.35 -10.34 0.04
CA THR A 229 4.64 -11.55 0.46
C THR A 229 3.28 -11.19 1.03
N ALA A 230 2.23 -11.80 0.49
CA ALA A 230 0.89 -11.72 1.06
C ALA A 230 0.62 -12.86 2.04
N LEU A 231 0.08 -12.52 3.21
CA LEU A 231 -0.47 -13.44 4.20
C LEU A 231 -1.96 -13.12 4.33
N ARG A 232 -2.81 -14.15 4.35
CA ARG A 232 -4.26 -13.99 4.45
C ARG A 232 -4.82 -15.00 5.45
N SER A 233 -5.80 -14.58 6.24
CA SER A 233 -6.49 -15.36 7.25
C SER A 233 -7.08 -16.64 6.64
N THR A 234 -6.90 -17.76 7.34
CA THR A 234 -7.35 -19.09 6.95
C THR A 234 -8.80 -19.37 7.33
N ARG A 235 -9.45 -18.45 8.07
CA ARG A 235 -10.88 -18.55 8.40
C ARG A 235 -11.76 -18.54 7.14
N PHE A 236 -11.22 -18.12 6.01
CA PHE A 236 -11.83 -18.23 4.69
C PHE A 236 -11.80 -19.64 4.07
N GLU A 237 -10.96 -20.59 4.52
CA GLU A 237 -10.90 -21.97 3.99
C GLU A 237 -10.62 -23.04 5.07
N LEU A 238 -11.67 -23.48 5.77
CA LEU A 238 -11.55 -24.44 6.88
C LEU A 238 -11.18 -25.88 6.47
N PHE A 239 -11.34 -26.28 5.20
CA PHE A 239 -11.15 -27.69 4.79
C PHE A 239 -9.72 -28.04 4.31
N ALA A 240 -8.92 -27.05 3.90
CA ALA A 240 -7.59 -27.31 3.31
C ALA A 240 -6.42 -27.14 4.29
N PHE A 241 -6.63 -26.52 5.46
CA PHE A 241 -5.55 -26.02 6.30
C PHE A 241 -5.09 -26.98 7.41
N ARG A 242 -5.88 -28.02 7.76
CA ARG A 242 -5.69 -28.84 8.98
C ARG A 242 -4.47 -29.77 9.02
N GLN A 243 -3.54 -29.73 8.07
CA GLN A 243 -2.48 -30.74 7.98
C GLN A 243 -1.03 -30.23 8.05
N ARG A 244 -0.73 -28.93 8.12
CA ARG A 244 0.67 -28.51 7.90
C ARG A 244 1.11 -27.28 8.68
N PHE A 245 1.40 -27.44 9.98
CA PHE A 245 2.03 -26.36 10.72
C PHE A 245 2.89 -26.82 11.90
N LEU A 246 4.07 -27.43 11.65
CA LEU A 246 5.20 -27.39 12.59
C LEU A 246 6.55 -27.41 11.83
N ASP A 247 7.42 -26.51 12.28
CA ASP A 247 8.89 -26.38 12.15
C ASP A 247 9.62 -25.92 10.87
N SER A 248 10.73 -25.22 11.15
CA SER A 248 11.23 -23.97 10.56
C SER A 248 12.40 -24.11 9.57
N GLN A 249 12.49 -25.22 8.83
CA GLN A 249 13.61 -25.47 7.91
C GLN A 249 13.20 -25.80 6.46
N SER A 250 11.91 -25.72 6.13
CA SER A 250 11.41 -26.03 4.77
C SER A 250 10.69 -24.86 4.12
N TRP A 251 11.36 -23.72 3.95
CA TRP A 251 10.80 -22.54 3.26
C TRP A 251 10.65 -22.73 1.73
N LYS A 252 11.19 -23.82 1.15
CA LYS A 252 11.27 -24.00 -0.31
C LYS A 252 10.02 -24.58 -1.01
N LYS A 253 8.95 -24.99 -0.30
CA LYS A 253 7.76 -25.58 -0.96
C LYS A 253 6.44 -25.39 -0.19
N ARG A 254 5.95 -24.17 0.06
CA ARG A 254 4.54 -23.93 0.51
C ARG A 254 3.99 -22.62 -0.08
N LYS A 255 2.67 -22.58 -0.36
CA LYS A 255 1.96 -21.58 -1.18
C LYS A 255 1.96 -20.16 -0.55
N THR A 256 3.11 -19.49 -0.53
CA THR A 256 3.14 -18.04 -0.72
C THR A 256 2.68 -17.75 -2.14
N ILE A 257 1.65 -16.92 -2.31
CA ILE A 257 1.39 -16.34 -3.63
C ILE A 257 2.46 -15.28 -3.81
N TRP A 258 3.46 -15.61 -4.62
CA TRP A 258 4.45 -14.65 -5.06
C TRP A 258 3.75 -13.57 -5.88
N LEU A 259 3.85 -12.32 -5.45
CA LEU A 259 3.20 -11.19 -6.12
C LEU A 259 4.06 -10.56 -7.23
N GLY A 260 5.23 -11.14 -7.53
CA GLY A 260 6.17 -10.59 -8.50
C GLY A 260 7.53 -10.26 -7.92
N ALA A 261 8.51 -10.07 -8.80
CA ALA A 261 9.78 -9.43 -8.46
C ALA A 261 9.56 -7.91 -8.42
N VAL A 262 10.36 -7.20 -7.63
CA VAL A 262 10.27 -5.74 -7.61
C VAL A 262 10.83 -5.20 -8.94
N SER A 263 9.99 -4.49 -9.69
CA SER A 263 10.37 -3.79 -10.93
C SER A 263 10.57 -2.30 -10.67
#